data_AF-A0A9N9HG56-F1
#
_entry.id   AF-A0A9N9HG56-F1
#
_cell.length_a   1.000
_cell.length_b   1.000
_cell.length_c   1.000
_cell.angle_alpha   90.00
_cell.angle_beta   90.00
_cell.angle_gamma   90.00
#
_symmetry.space_group_name_H-M   'P 1'
#
loop_
_entity.id
_entity.type
_entity.pdbx_description
1 polymer ?
#
loop_
_entity_poly.entity_id
_entity_poly.type
_entity_poly.pdbx_seq_one_letter_code
_entity_poly.pdbx_strand_id
1 'polypeptide(L)'
;MSKEKGKFKFTYDWFKYFIPDWENCLSHLKNKKINVLEIGAFEGRSTTWILDELFNNPESKLISIDPFEDKFLDVKNYEATFHENVKMTGKEKQSEVMKSLSSDALIKLNYESKVKFDFIFIDGSHTANDVLVDSLASYRDIGISAVHGA
;
A
#
# COMPACT_ATOMS: atom_id res chain seq x y z
N MET A 1 23.82 -14.17 1.42
CA MET A 1 23.55 -15.63 1.31
C MET A 1 22.05 -15.79 1.14
N SER A 2 21.62 -16.26 -0.02
CA SER A 2 20.24 -16.24 -0.53
C SER A 2 19.28 -17.20 0.20
N LYS A 3 18.04 -16.74 0.47
CA LYS A 3 16.77 -17.46 0.18
C LYS A 3 15.58 -16.72 0.82
N GLU A 4 14.86 -15.93 0.04
CA GLU A 4 13.40 -15.85 0.17
C GLU A 4 12.80 -16.15 -1.19
N LYS A 5 12.76 -17.44 -1.52
CA LYS A 5 11.75 -17.94 -2.45
C LYS A 5 10.63 -18.50 -1.59
N GLY A 6 9.49 -17.82 -1.56
CA GLY A 6 8.19 -18.49 -1.40
C GLY A 6 7.35 -18.21 -0.16
N LYS A 7 7.41 -17.03 0.48
CA LYS A 7 6.34 -16.65 1.44
C LYS A 7 5.08 -16.15 0.73
N PHE A 8 5.26 -15.37 -0.34
CA PHE A 8 4.19 -14.70 -1.08
C PHE A 8 4.16 -15.13 -2.55
N LYS A 9 3.01 -14.95 -3.20
CA LYS A 9 2.76 -15.24 -4.61
C LYS A 9 2.63 -13.92 -5.38
N PHE A 10 3.51 -13.67 -6.33
CA PHE A 10 3.43 -12.50 -7.19
C PHE A 10 3.70 -12.90 -8.63
N THR A 11 2.93 -12.35 -9.55
CA THR A 11 3.12 -12.46 -11.00
C THR A 11 4.20 -11.49 -11.48
N TYR A 12 4.27 -10.30 -10.86
CA TYR A 12 5.26 -9.27 -11.17
C TYR A 12 6.13 -8.89 -9.97
N ASP A 13 7.35 -8.43 -10.25
CA ASP A 13 8.36 -8.09 -9.23
C ASP A 13 9.00 -6.74 -9.52
N TRP A 14 8.17 -5.71 -9.69
CA TRP A 14 8.60 -4.33 -9.89
C TRP A 14 9.01 -3.68 -8.56
N PHE A 15 8.32 -4.04 -7.48
CA PHE A 15 8.56 -3.46 -6.16
C PHE A 15 10.00 -3.64 -5.64
N LYS A 16 10.71 -4.71 -6.03
CA LYS A 16 12.07 -4.99 -5.52
C LYS A 16 13.05 -3.84 -5.71
N TYR A 17 12.85 -3.01 -6.73
CA TYR A 17 13.76 -1.90 -7.04
C TYR A 17 13.59 -0.74 -6.06
N PHE A 18 12.43 -0.62 -5.40
CA PHE A 18 12.15 0.42 -4.42
C PHE A 18 12.57 0.06 -2.99
N ILE A 19 12.80 -1.23 -2.71
CA ILE A 19 13.13 -1.72 -1.36
C ILE A 19 14.31 -0.96 -0.72
N PRO A 20 15.46 -0.74 -1.40
CA PRO A 20 16.58 -0.03 -0.78
C PRO A 20 16.23 1.40 -0.35
N ASP A 21 15.49 2.13 -1.18
CA ASP A 21 15.06 3.49 -0.88
C ASP A 21 14.03 3.52 0.25
N TRP A 22 13.13 2.54 0.27
CA TRP A 22 12.14 2.39 1.34
C TRP A 22 12.79 2.04 2.68
N GLU A 23 13.76 1.14 2.71
CA GLU A 23 14.51 0.84 3.93
C GLU A 23 15.20 2.10 4.47
N ASN A 24 15.85 2.87 3.60
CA ASN A 24 16.52 4.11 3.99
C ASN A 24 15.54 5.17 4.51
N CYS A 25 14.45 5.41 3.77
CA CYS A 25 13.51 6.49 4.07
C CYS A 25 12.54 6.17 5.20
N LEU A 26 12.13 4.90 5.37
CA LEU A 26 11.03 4.51 6.26
C LEU A 26 11.51 3.76 7.52
N SER A 27 12.79 3.42 7.63
CA SER A 27 13.35 2.75 8.82
C SER A 27 13.02 3.45 10.14
N HIS A 28 12.94 4.79 10.13
CA HIS A 28 12.60 5.61 11.30
C HIS A 28 11.14 5.46 11.78
N LEU A 29 10.29 4.82 10.98
CA LEU A 29 8.91 4.46 11.34
C LEU A 29 8.82 3.08 12.01
N LYS A 30 9.85 2.25 11.89
CA LYS A 30 9.88 0.92 12.53
C LYS A 30 9.64 1.08 14.03
N ASN A 31 8.74 0.25 14.57
CA ASN A 31 8.30 0.21 15.98
C ASN A 31 7.40 1.36 16.46
N LYS A 32 7.08 2.36 15.61
CA LYS A 32 6.07 3.37 15.95
C LYS A 32 4.67 2.82 15.67
N LYS A 33 3.68 3.39 16.34
CA LYS A 33 2.29 3.28 15.89
C LYS A 33 2.13 4.21 14.70
N ILE A 34 1.86 3.64 13.53
CA ILE A 34 1.71 4.40 12.28
C ILE A 34 0.40 4.04 11.58
N ASN A 35 -0.16 5.02 10.87
CA ASN A 35 -1.22 4.79 9.90
C ASN A 35 -0.65 4.99 8.49
N VAL A 36 -0.90 4.01 7.62
CA VAL A 36 -0.43 4.02 6.23
C VAL A 36 -1.61 4.01 5.28
N LEU A 37 -1.54 4.84 4.24
CA LEU A 37 -2.42 4.75 3.09
C LEU A 37 -1.63 4.23 1.89
N GLU A 38 -2.17 3.25 1.18
CA GLU A 38 -1.65 2.73 -0.06
C GLU A 38 -2.72 2.85 -1.15
N ILE A 39 -2.36 3.40 -2.31
CA ILE A 39 -3.22 3.51 -3.49
C ILE A 39 -2.57 2.70 -4.61
N GLY A 40 -3.29 1.72 -5.14
CA GLY A 40 -2.75 0.72 -6.07
C GLY A 40 -2.04 -0.39 -5.30
N ALA A 41 -2.79 -1.43 -4.93
CA ALA A 41 -2.29 -2.52 -4.09
C ALA A 41 -1.96 -3.78 -4.90
N PHE A 42 -2.65 -4.00 -6.03
CA PHE A 42 -2.49 -5.13 -6.93
C PHE A 42 -2.38 -6.47 -6.18
N GLU A 43 -1.33 -7.28 -6.36
CA GLU A 43 -1.12 -8.55 -5.64
C GLU A 43 -0.60 -8.38 -4.20
N GLY A 44 -0.42 -7.14 -3.71
CA GLY A 44 -0.08 -6.82 -2.33
C GLY A 44 1.41 -6.82 -2.00
N ARG A 45 2.28 -6.52 -2.98
CA ARG A 45 3.73 -6.64 -2.79
C ARG A 45 4.31 -5.57 -1.88
N SER A 46 3.95 -4.31 -2.11
CA SER A 46 4.23 -3.20 -1.19
C SER A 46 3.50 -3.39 0.14
N THR A 47 2.22 -3.79 0.10
CA THR A 47 1.39 -4.06 1.29
C THR A 47 2.06 -5.06 2.23
N THR A 48 2.50 -6.21 1.71
CA THR A 48 3.15 -7.24 2.52
C THR A 48 4.48 -6.78 3.07
N TRP A 49 5.27 -6.00 2.31
CA TRP A 49 6.49 -5.39 2.80
C TRP A 49 6.20 -4.42 3.96
N ILE A 50 5.20 -3.54 3.84
CA ILE A 50 4.82 -2.60 4.91
C ILE A 50 4.42 -3.36 6.17
N LEU A 51 3.59 -4.39 6.02
CA LEU A 51 3.13 -5.21 7.12
C LEU A 51 4.31 -5.94 7.79
N ASP A 52 5.19 -6.58 7.03
CA ASP A 52 6.31 -7.34 7.61
C ASP A 52 7.37 -6.41 8.24
N GLU A 53 7.73 -5.30 7.58
CA GLU A 53 8.89 -4.49 7.93
C GLU A 53 8.59 -3.30 8.85
N LEU A 54 7.43 -2.66 8.71
CA LEU A 54 7.09 -1.44 9.45
C LEU A 54 6.14 -1.73 10.62
N PHE A 55 5.23 -2.69 10.48
CA PHE A 55 4.14 -2.91 11.43
C PHE A 55 4.55 -3.84 12.59
N ASN A 56 5.56 -3.44 13.33
CA ASN A 56 5.95 -4.10 14.59
C ASN A 56 5.02 -3.74 15.74
N ASN A 57 4.39 -2.55 15.68
CA ASN A 57 3.38 -2.16 16.65
C ASN A 57 2.01 -2.69 16.20
N PRO A 58 1.30 -3.50 17.02
CA PRO A 58 0.02 -4.11 16.67
C PRO A 58 -1.12 -3.10 16.51
N GLU A 59 -0.95 -1.86 16.98
CA GLU A 59 -1.92 -0.78 16.80
C GLU A 59 -1.76 -0.03 15.46
N SER A 60 -0.73 -0.35 14.68
CA SER A 60 -0.53 0.24 13.35
C SER A 60 -1.60 -0.25 12.39
N LYS A 61 -2.01 0.63 11.46
CA LYS A 61 -3.09 0.37 10.50
C LYS A 61 -2.69 0.76 9.10
N LEU A 62 -3.01 -0.09 8.13
CA LEU A 62 -2.82 0.13 6.71
C LEU A 62 -4.18 0.09 6.02
N ILE A 63 -4.45 1.08 5.18
CA ILE A 63 -5.60 1.09 4.28
C ILE A 63 -5.06 0.99 2.86
N SER A 64 -5.39 -0.08 2.15
CA SER A 64 -5.14 -0.23 0.71
C SER A 64 -6.37 0.17 -0.08
N ILE A 65 -6.20 1.01 -1.09
CA ILE A 65 -7.24 1.34 -2.07
C ILE A 65 -6.85 0.71 -3.40
N ASP A 66 -7.71 -0.14 -3.93
CA ASP A 66 -7.54 -0.74 -5.25
C ASP A 66 -8.91 -1.15 -5.81
N PRO A 67 -9.25 -0.81 -7.06
CA PRO A 67 -10.53 -1.23 -7.64
C PRO A 67 -10.63 -2.75 -7.85
N PHE A 68 -9.50 -3.46 -7.88
CA PHE A 68 -9.40 -4.89 -8.19
C PHE A 68 -10.16 -5.26 -9.47
N GLU A 69 -9.92 -4.50 -10.54
CA GLU A 69 -10.53 -4.75 -11.85
C GLU A 69 -10.20 -6.16 -12.34
N ASP A 70 -11.18 -6.85 -12.93
CA ASP A 70 -11.12 -8.29 -13.24
C ASP A 70 -9.91 -8.72 -14.08
N LYS A 71 -9.30 -7.78 -14.82
CA LYS A 71 -8.09 -8.00 -15.61
C LYS A 71 -7.23 -6.74 -15.65
N PHE A 72 -6.09 -6.82 -14.98
CA PHE A 72 -4.98 -5.89 -15.17
C PHE A 72 -3.78 -6.69 -15.65
N LEU A 73 -3.17 -6.30 -16.79
CA LEU A 73 -1.97 -6.95 -17.34
C LEU A 73 -2.09 -8.48 -17.53
N ASP A 74 -3.25 -8.94 -18.01
CA ASP A 74 -3.60 -10.35 -18.19
C ASP A 74 -3.61 -11.20 -16.90
N VAL A 75 -3.44 -10.59 -15.72
CA VAL A 75 -3.59 -11.24 -14.43
C VAL A 75 -5.05 -11.19 -14.02
N LYS A 76 -5.65 -12.37 -13.88
CA LYS A 76 -7.02 -12.53 -13.40
C LYS A 76 -7.02 -12.75 -11.89
N ASN A 77 -8.04 -12.23 -11.22
CA ASN A 77 -8.28 -12.44 -9.79
C ASN A 77 -7.08 -12.10 -8.89
N TYR A 78 -6.31 -11.05 -9.22
CA TYR A 78 -5.19 -10.62 -8.37
C TYR A 78 -5.64 -10.17 -6.97
N GLU A 79 -6.91 -9.82 -6.77
CA GLU A 79 -7.53 -9.62 -5.46
C GLU A 79 -7.41 -10.86 -4.55
N ALA A 80 -7.63 -12.06 -5.09
CA ALA A 80 -7.49 -13.28 -4.31
C ALA A 80 -6.01 -13.48 -3.90
N THR A 81 -5.09 -13.22 -4.83
CA THR A 81 -3.64 -13.24 -4.55
C THR A 81 -3.26 -12.23 -3.46
N PHE A 82 -3.80 -11.01 -3.53
CA PHE A 82 -3.61 -9.98 -2.51
C PHE A 82 -4.00 -10.47 -1.13
N HIS A 83 -5.24 -10.98 -0.98
CA HIS A 83 -5.72 -11.43 0.33
C HIS A 83 -4.95 -12.64 0.85
N GLU A 84 -4.55 -13.57 -0.02
CA GLU A 84 -3.68 -14.69 0.35
C GLU A 84 -2.34 -14.18 0.89
N ASN A 85 -1.71 -13.23 0.18
CA ASN A 85 -0.43 -12.66 0.58
C ASN A 85 -0.51 -11.89 1.90
N VAL A 86 -1.52 -11.04 2.08
CA VAL A 86 -1.75 -10.33 3.35
C VAL A 86 -1.95 -11.33 4.49
N LYS A 87 -2.73 -12.40 4.28
CA LYS A 87 -2.91 -13.44 5.30
C LYS A 87 -1.60 -14.13 5.68
N MET A 88 -0.68 -14.34 4.72
CA MET A 88 0.63 -14.94 4.97
C MET A 88 1.54 -14.07 5.85
N THR A 89 1.25 -12.78 6.04
CA THR A 89 1.95 -11.92 7.01
C THR A 89 1.56 -12.22 8.46
N GLY A 90 0.37 -12.80 8.69
CA GLY A 90 -0.24 -12.94 10.02
C GLY A 90 -0.69 -11.61 10.65
N LYS A 91 -0.73 -10.52 9.86
CA LYS A 91 -1.10 -9.17 10.28
C LYS A 91 -2.36 -8.66 9.56
N GLU A 92 -3.22 -9.56 9.10
CA GLU A 92 -4.43 -9.20 8.35
C GLU A 92 -5.37 -8.27 9.12
N LYS A 93 -5.36 -8.33 10.46
CA LYS A 93 -6.14 -7.41 11.33
C LYS A 93 -5.62 -5.97 11.34
N GLN A 94 -4.43 -5.73 10.80
CA GLN A 94 -3.82 -4.42 10.65
C GLN A 94 -4.02 -3.85 9.24
N SER A 95 -4.58 -4.62 8.30
CA SER A 95 -4.82 -4.23 6.93
C SER A 95 -6.32 -4.12 6.66
N GLU A 96 -6.75 -2.98 6.12
CA GLU A 96 -8.09 -2.76 5.60
C GLU A 96 -8.01 -2.49 4.09
N VAL A 97 -9.04 -2.90 3.36
CA VAL A 97 -9.12 -2.75 1.90
C VAL A 97 -10.36 -1.96 1.53
N MET A 98 -10.17 -0.89 0.76
CA MET A 98 -11.22 -0.13 0.10
C MET A 98 -11.24 -0.51 -1.38
N LYS A 99 -12.16 -1.41 -1.74
CA LYS A 99 -12.37 -1.81 -3.15
C LYS A 99 -13.14 -0.75 -3.91
N SER A 100 -12.43 0.22 -4.48
CA SER A 100 -13.00 1.34 -5.23
C SER A 100 -11.92 2.08 -6.02
N LEU A 101 -12.34 2.96 -6.92
CA LEU A 101 -11.44 3.97 -7.49
C LEU A 101 -10.87 4.87 -6.39
N SER A 102 -9.64 5.35 -6.57
CA SER A 102 -8.96 6.20 -5.60
C SER A 102 -9.70 7.50 -5.35
N SER A 103 -10.28 8.11 -6.39
CA SER A 103 -11.08 9.33 -6.29
C SER A 103 -12.20 9.21 -5.26
N ASP A 104 -12.95 8.12 -5.30
CA ASP A 104 -14.12 7.91 -4.46
C ASP A 104 -13.71 7.57 -3.02
N ALA A 105 -12.69 6.71 -2.88
CA ALA A 105 -12.13 6.35 -1.58
C ALA A 105 -11.54 7.56 -0.86
N LEU A 106 -10.77 8.40 -1.56
CA LEU A 106 -10.13 9.57 -0.99
C LEU A 106 -11.15 10.64 -0.59
N ILE A 107 -12.22 10.84 -1.36
CA ILE A 107 -13.33 11.73 -0.96
C ILE A 107 -13.96 11.22 0.35
N LYS A 108 -14.25 9.92 0.41
CA LYS A 108 -14.83 9.29 1.59
C LYS A 108 -13.92 9.42 2.81
N LEU A 109 -12.63 9.08 2.68
CA LEU A 109 -11.64 9.21 3.76
C LEU A 109 -11.54 10.67 4.23
N ASN A 110 -11.46 11.63 3.31
CA ASN A 110 -11.38 13.05 3.65
C ASN A 110 -12.62 13.61 4.37
N TYR A 111 -13.79 13.00 4.18
CA TYR A 111 -15.04 13.48 4.75
C TYR A 111 -15.40 12.74 6.06
N GLU A 112 -15.18 11.43 6.09
CA GLU A 112 -15.61 10.55 7.18
C GLU A 112 -14.49 10.24 8.17
N SER A 113 -13.25 10.20 7.70
CA SER A 113 -12.09 9.82 8.51
C SER A 113 -11.36 11.05 9.02
N LYS A 114 -11.05 11.07 10.33
CA LYS A 114 -10.08 12.02 10.92
C LYS A 114 -8.69 11.39 11.06
N VAL A 115 -8.43 10.30 10.33
CA VAL A 115 -7.15 9.59 10.39
C VAL A 115 -6.10 10.43 9.71
N LYS A 116 -4.99 10.66 10.41
CA LYS A 116 -3.76 11.20 9.82
C LYS A 116 -2.87 10.03 9.43
N PHE A 117 -2.34 10.10 8.22
CA PHE A 117 -1.40 9.12 7.71
C PHE A 117 0.03 9.60 7.93
N ASP A 118 0.87 8.70 8.45
CA ASP A 118 2.31 8.93 8.66
C ASP A 118 3.12 8.59 7.40
N PHE A 119 2.52 7.81 6.50
CA PHE A 119 3.10 7.42 5.23
C PHE A 119 1.98 7.17 4.21
N ILE A 120 2.12 7.74 3.02
CA ILE A 120 1.21 7.52 1.90
C ILE A 120 2.03 7.02 0.71
N PHE A 121 1.67 5.85 0.20
CA PHE A 121 2.23 5.28 -1.01
C PHE A 121 1.23 5.37 -2.16
N ILE A 122 1.66 5.94 -3.29
CA ILE A 122 0.85 6.11 -4.50
C ILE A 122 1.53 5.33 -5.61
N ASP A 123 0.92 4.22 -5.99
CA ASP A 123 1.33 3.29 -7.06
C ASP A 123 0.07 2.84 -7.85
N GLY A 124 -0.88 3.76 -7.97
CA GLY A 124 -2.10 3.60 -8.74
C GLY A 124 -1.88 3.89 -10.22
N SER A 125 -2.94 4.31 -10.92
CA SER A 125 -2.89 4.62 -12.36
C SER A 125 -1.68 5.51 -12.71
N HIS A 126 -0.79 5.02 -13.58
CA HIS A 126 0.41 5.73 -14.02
C HIS A 126 0.12 6.89 -14.98
N THR A 127 -1.14 7.33 -15.09
CA THR A 127 -1.42 8.59 -15.80
C THR A 127 -1.04 9.76 -14.90
N ALA A 128 -0.34 10.74 -15.46
CA ALA A 128 0.11 11.92 -14.71
C ALA A 128 -1.03 12.67 -14.01
N ASN A 129 -2.26 12.58 -14.55
CA ASN A 129 -3.44 13.19 -13.94
C ASN A 129 -3.89 12.46 -12.68
N ASP A 130 -3.94 11.13 -12.70
CA ASP A 130 -4.38 10.35 -11.54
C ASP A 130 -3.36 10.45 -10.41
N VAL A 131 -2.07 10.38 -10.74
CA VAL A 131 -0.98 10.61 -9.76
C VAL A 131 -1.05 12.01 -9.15
N LEU A 132 -1.33 13.05 -9.95
CA LEU A 132 -1.44 14.43 -9.45
C LEU A 132 -2.67 14.61 -8.56
N VAL A 133 -3.82 14.04 -8.94
CA VAL A 133 -5.05 14.08 -8.15
C VAL A 133 -4.88 13.33 -6.84
N ASP A 134 -4.32 12.13 -6.87
CA ASP A 134 -4.05 11.33 -5.66
C ASP A 134 -3.07 12.04 -4.73
N SER A 135 -2.02 12.67 -5.29
CA SER A 135 -1.06 13.44 -4.51
C SER A 135 -1.70 14.67 -3.86
N LEU A 136 -2.52 15.43 -4.60
CA LEU A 136 -3.20 16.62 -4.08
C LEU A 136 -4.28 16.28 -3.05
N ALA A 137 -5.06 15.22 -3.29
CA ALA A 137 -6.13 14.77 -2.39
C ALA A 137 -5.56 14.15 -1.10
N SER A 138 -4.40 13.50 -1.18
CA SER A 138 -3.68 12.96 -0.03
C SER A 138 -2.94 14.04 0.77
N TYR A 139 -2.49 15.13 0.12
CA TYR A 139 -1.73 16.22 0.75
C TYR A 139 -2.47 16.91 1.90
N ARG A 140 -3.81 16.88 1.90
CA ARG A 140 -4.61 17.52 2.96
C ARG A 140 -4.41 16.87 4.34
N ASP A 141 -3.93 15.63 4.39
CA ASP A 141 -3.80 14.83 5.61
C ASP A 141 -2.34 14.57 6.04
N ILE A 142 -1.35 15.14 5.33
CA ILE A 142 0.07 14.79 5.51
C ILE A 142 0.73 15.51 6.69
N GLY A 143 1.34 14.70 7.57
CA GLY A 143 2.51 15.04 8.36
C GLY A 143 3.71 14.19 7.92
N ILE A 144 4.37 14.59 6.82
CA ILE A 144 5.66 14.12 6.27
C ILE A 144 5.65 12.83 5.38
N SER A 145 6.26 12.97 4.19
CA SER A 145 6.72 11.98 3.18
C SER A 145 5.71 11.18 2.35
N ALA A 146 5.48 11.62 1.11
CA ALA A 146 4.94 10.80 0.02
C ALA A 146 6.10 10.21 -0.81
N VAL A 147 6.02 8.93 -1.19
CA VAL A 147 6.98 8.27 -2.08
C VAL A 147 6.21 7.81 -3.33
N HIS A 148 6.68 8.21 -4.51
CA HIS A 148 6.08 7.83 -5.80
C HIS A 148 6.79 6.61 -6.38
N GLY A 149 6.03 5.56 -6.68
CA GLY A 149 6.44 4.49 -7.60
C GLY A 149 6.08 4.90 -9.04
N ALA A 150 6.96 4.60 -10.00
CA ALA A 150 6.74 4.82 -11.43
C ALA A 150 6.96 3.51 -12.20
#